data_AF-I4YRE6-F1
#
_entry.id   AF-I4YRE6-F1
#
_cell.length_a   1.000
_cell.length_b   1.000
_cell.length_c   1.000
_cell.angle_alpha   90.00
_cell.angle_beta   90.00
_cell.angle_gamma   90.00
#
_symmetry.space_group_name_H-M   'P 1'
#
loop_
_entity.id
_entity.type
_entity.pdbx_description
1 polymer ?
#
loop_
_entity_poly.entity_id
_entity_poly.type
_entity_poly.pdbx_seq_one_letter_code
_entity_poly.pdbx_strand_id
1 'polypeptide(L)'
;MSSQTAEVPRSTPRTVAVEMRLLPVEWRAVLFGLGSFILDLQHAAQELEEAEAIALPTLATTLTAFHMTIRTTLSLRAAIETALERNQSPQRYNRAKAGTVGRVAVRHASLSVLPSILDDAAQKLRDTGHAAQAEAMRAVFHKVQLWIGSRG
;
A
#
# COMPACT_ATOMS: atom_id res chain seq x y z
N MET A 1 52.47 -20.39 7.44
CA MET A 1 51.23 -20.22 8.24
C MET A 1 50.26 -19.44 7.37
N SER A 2 49.33 -20.13 6.71
CA SER A 2 48.40 -19.52 5.75
C SER A 2 47.09 -19.18 6.46
N SER A 3 46.83 -17.90 6.64
CA SER A 3 45.55 -17.41 7.16
C SER A 3 44.48 -17.58 6.08
N GLN A 4 43.64 -18.61 6.22
CA GLN A 4 42.37 -18.69 5.49
C GLN A 4 41.43 -17.65 6.09
N THR A 5 41.25 -16.53 5.39
CA THR A 5 40.12 -15.63 5.61
C THR A 5 38.86 -16.37 5.18
N ALA A 6 38.09 -16.86 6.14
CA ALA A 6 36.76 -17.39 5.91
C ALA A 6 35.88 -16.28 5.31
N GLU A 7 35.50 -16.46 4.06
CA GLU A 7 34.58 -15.59 3.35
C GLU A 7 33.18 -15.79 3.96
N VAL A 8 32.74 -14.84 4.78
CA VAL A 8 31.39 -14.86 5.35
C VAL A 8 30.40 -14.57 4.23
N PRO A 9 29.48 -15.49 3.89
CA PRO A 9 28.49 -15.22 2.86
C PRO A 9 27.57 -14.11 3.36
N ARG A 10 27.62 -12.94 2.70
CA ARG A 10 26.64 -11.87 2.87
C ARG A 10 25.30 -12.37 2.36
N SER A 11 24.48 -12.96 3.23
CA SER A 11 23.07 -13.13 2.96
C SER A 11 22.44 -11.73 2.95
N THR A 12 22.32 -11.13 1.77
CA THR A 12 21.38 -10.03 1.58
C THR A 12 20.02 -10.53 2.03
N PRO A 13 19.33 -9.86 2.97
CA PRO A 13 17.95 -10.22 3.24
C PRO A 13 17.20 -10.04 1.92
N ARG A 14 16.78 -11.15 1.31
CA ARG A 14 15.76 -11.12 0.27
C ARG A 14 14.53 -10.59 0.98
N THR A 15 14.33 -9.27 0.96
CA THR A 15 13.00 -8.70 1.19
C THR A 15 12.14 -9.35 0.13
N VAL A 16 11.38 -10.37 0.52
CA VAL A 16 10.51 -11.12 -0.39
C VAL A 16 9.40 -10.15 -0.73
N ALA A 17 9.63 -9.29 -1.73
CA ALA A 17 8.64 -8.32 -2.13
C ALA A 17 7.41 -9.11 -2.56
N VAL A 18 6.37 -8.90 -1.78
CA VAL A 18 5.08 -9.55 -1.81
C VAL A 18 4.43 -9.20 -3.15
N GLU A 19 3.95 -10.18 -3.94
CA GLU A 19 3.31 -9.93 -5.25
C GLU A 19 1.81 -10.24 -5.19
N MET A 20 0.98 -9.22 -5.04
CA MET A 20 -0.47 -9.37 -4.94
C MET A 20 -1.14 -9.24 -6.30
N ARG A 21 -2.22 -10.02 -6.53
CA ARG A 21 -2.96 -10.03 -7.80
C ARG A 21 -4.45 -9.79 -7.57
N LEU A 22 -4.92 -8.61 -7.95
CA LEU A 22 -6.32 -8.19 -7.84
C LEU A 22 -6.89 -7.76 -9.19
N LEU A 23 -8.21 -7.69 -9.30
CA LEU A 23 -8.90 -7.09 -10.44
C LEU A 23 -8.63 -5.57 -10.49
N PRO A 24 -8.68 -4.94 -11.67
CA PRO A 24 -8.49 -3.49 -11.79
C PRO A 24 -9.43 -2.66 -10.90
N VAL A 25 -10.69 -3.07 -10.76
CA VAL A 25 -11.67 -2.39 -9.90
C VAL A 25 -11.30 -2.49 -8.41
N GLU A 26 -10.72 -3.61 -7.99
CA GLU A 26 -10.26 -3.81 -6.62
C GLU A 26 -9.03 -2.95 -6.33
N TRP A 27 -8.11 -2.83 -7.30
CA TRP A 27 -6.99 -1.90 -7.18
C TRP A 27 -7.43 -0.44 -7.12
N ARG A 28 -8.51 -0.05 -7.80
CA ARG A 28 -9.08 1.30 -7.66
C ARG A 28 -9.63 1.55 -6.25
N ALA A 29 -10.27 0.55 -5.64
CA ALA A 29 -10.66 0.63 -4.23
C ALA A 29 -9.45 0.78 -3.31
N VAL A 30 -8.36 0.03 -3.57
CA VAL A 30 -7.10 0.20 -2.84
C VAL A 30 -6.53 1.61 -3.00
N LEU A 31 -6.51 2.16 -4.21
CA LEU A 31 -6.06 3.53 -4.45
C LEU A 31 -6.89 4.57 -3.69
N PHE A 32 -8.21 4.37 -3.60
CA PHE A 32 -9.07 5.22 -2.77
C PHE A 32 -8.68 5.14 -1.29
N GLY A 33 -8.52 3.93 -0.74
CA GLY A 33 -8.10 3.75 0.66
C GLY A 33 -6.74 4.38 0.96
N LEU A 34 -5.77 4.21 0.07
CA LEU A 34 -4.45 4.84 0.18
C LEU A 34 -4.55 6.38 0.14
N GLY A 35 -5.41 6.91 -0.73
CA GLY A 35 -5.66 8.36 -0.82
C GLY A 35 -6.25 8.93 0.47
N SER A 36 -7.27 8.28 1.02
CA SER A 36 -7.85 8.66 2.33
C SER A 36 -6.78 8.67 3.41
N PHE A 37 -6.05 7.56 3.55
CA PHE A 37 -5.02 7.44 4.59
C PHE A 37 -3.92 8.50 4.50
N ILE A 38 -3.51 8.88 3.28
CA ILE A 38 -2.55 9.98 3.08
C ILE A 38 -3.13 11.30 3.60
N LEU A 39 -4.40 11.60 3.27
CA LEU A 39 -5.05 12.83 3.74
C LEU A 39 -5.17 12.86 5.27
N ASP A 40 -5.50 11.73 5.89
CA ASP A 40 -5.58 11.61 7.35
C ASP A 40 -4.22 11.89 8.01
N LEU A 41 -3.14 11.34 7.45
CA LEU A 41 -1.79 11.59 7.96
C LEU A 41 -1.36 13.04 7.76
N GLN A 42 -1.74 13.68 6.65
CA GLN A 42 -1.45 15.09 6.41
C GLN A 42 -2.20 15.99 7.39
N HIS A 43 -3.48 15.68 7.65
CA HIS A 43 -4.28 16.42 8.62
C HIS A 43 -3.73 16.26 10.04
N ALA A 44 -3.43 15.02 10.46
CA ALA A 44 -2.83 14.75 11.76
C ALA A 44 -1.45 15.41 11.92
N ALA A 45 -0.65 15.50 10.85
CA ALA A 45 0.62 16.23 10.87
C ALA A 45 0.41 17.73 11.10
N GLN A 46 -0.57 18.32 10.42
CA GLN A 46 -0.90 19.73 10.59
C GLN A 46 -1.43 20.03 12.01
N GLU A 47 -2.36 19.24 12.52
CA GLU A 47 -2.87 19.39 13.90
C GLU A 47 -1.74 19.28 14.93
N LEU A 48 -0.76 18.41 14.67
CA LEU A 48 0.39 18.21 15.53
C LEU A 48 1.36 19.40 15.48
N GLU A 49 1.57 20.01 14.31
CA GLU A 49 2.37 21.24 14.16
C GLU A 49 1.75 22.43 14.90
N GLU A 50 0.42 22.48 14.98
CA GLU A 50 -0.33 23.52 15.70
C GLU A 50 -0.44 23.26 17.21
N ALA A 51 -0.03 22.08 17.70
CA ALA A 51 -0.14 21.70 19.10
C ALA A 51 0.96 22.32 19.99
N GLU A 52 0.59 23.29 20.83
CA GLU A 52 1.52 24.02 21.69
C GLU A 52 2.08 23.21 22.89
N ALA A 53 1.42 22.10 23.26
CA ALA A 53 1.73 21.35 24.49
C ALA A 53 2.72 20.18 24.32
N ILE A 54 3.33 20.01 23.14
CA ILE A 54 4.17 18.85 22.81
C ILE A 54 5.65 19.19 22.90
N ALA A 55 6.42 18.34 23.59
CA ALA A 55 7.87 18.48 23.65
C ALA A 55 8.48 18.42 22.23
N LEU A 56 9.35 19.38 21.90
CA LEU A 56 9.97 19.52 20.57
C LEU A 56 10.58 18.22 20.00
N PRO A 57 11.30 17.38 20.78
CA PRO A 57 11.84 16.13 20.25
C PRO A 57 10.75 15.12 19.85
N THR A 58 9.67 15.06 20.62
CA THR A 58 8.52 14.19 20.35
C THR A 58 7.76 14.67 19.12
N LEU A 59 7.58 15.98 19.00
CA LEU A 59 6.99 16.61 17.81
C LEU A 59 7.80 16.25 16.56
N ALA A 60 9.11 16.51 16.57
CA ALA A 60 9.99 16.23 15.43
C ALA A 60 10.00 14.75 15.03
N THR A 61 10.04 13.84 16.01
CA THR A 61 10.03 12.40 15.76
C THR A 61 8.72 11.95 15.14
N THR A 62 7.59 12.44 15.64
CA THR A 62 6.26 12.05 15.17
C THR A 62 5.99 12.59 13.77
N LEU A 63 6.32 13.86 13.50
CA LEU A 63 6.22 14.43 12.15
C LEU A 63 7.10 13.69 11.15
N THR A 64 8.32 13.31 11.55
CA THR A 64 9.21 12.50 10.71
C THR A 64 8.57 11.14 10.38
N ALA A 65 7.95 10.48 11.36
CA ALA A 65 7.25 9.22 11.15
C ALA A 65 6.06 9.38 10.18
N PHE A 66 5.26 10.45 10.31
CA PHE A 66 4.18 10.76 9.37
C PHE A 66 4.71 10.99 7.96
N HIS A 67 5.75 11.82 7.78
CA HIS A 67 6.35 12.07 6.47
C HIS A 67 6.92 10.80 5.81
N MET A 68 7.59 9.95 6.59
CA MET A 68 8.08 8.67 6.06
C MET A 68 6.94 7.73 5.66
N THR A 69 5.84 7.71 6.44
CA THR A 69 4.66 6.89 6.15
C THR A 69 3.93 7.40 4.90
N ILE A 70 3.74 8.71 4.76
CA ILE A 70 3.17 9.34 3.56
C ILE A 70 4.01 8.99 2.33
N ARG A 71 5.34 9.16 2.39
CA ARG A 71 6.24 8.84 1.28
C ARG A 71 6.17 7.37 0.87
N THR A 72 6.14 6.48 1.85
CA THR A 72 6.02 5.03 1.62
C THR A 72 4.69 4.67 0.97
N THR A 73 3.60 5.31 1.40
CA THR A 73 2.25 5.10 0.88
C THR A 73 2.12 5.64 -0.55
N LEU A 74 2.70 6.80 -0.84
CA LEU A 74 2.79 7.36 -2.20
C LEU A 74 3.59 6.46 -3.16
N SER A 75 4.69 5.85 -2.68
CA SER A 75 5.45 4.87 -3.46
C SER A 75 4.59 3.65 -3.84
N LEU A 76 3.83 3.11 -2.89
CA LEU A 76 2.90 2.01 -3.16
C LEU A 76 1.83 2.42 -4.17
N ARG A 77 1.23 3.60 -3.98
CA ARG A 77 0.22 4.16 -4.88
C ARG A 77 0.74 4.26 -6.32
N ALA A 78 1.92 4.84 -6.52
CA ALA A 78 2.54 4.97 -7.84
C ALA A 78 2.83 3.61 -8.49
N ALA A 79 3.23 2.61 -7.70
CA ALA A 79 3.44 1.25 -8.20
C ALA A 79 2.13 0.60 -8.70
N ILE A 80 1.01 0.83 -8.00
CA ILE A 80 -0.31 0.36 -8.41
C ILE A 80 -0.78 1.09 -9.68
N GLU A 81 -0.68 2.42 -9.71
CA GLU A 81 -1.05 3.24 -10.88
C GLU A 81 -0.27 2.80 -12.13
N THR A 82 1.06 2.64 -12.01
CA THR A 82 1.91 2.13 -13.09
C THR A 82 1.48 0.73 -13.57
N ALA A 83 1.11 -0.16 -12.65
CA ALA A 83 0.67 -1.52 -13.00
C ALA A 83 -0.69 -1.51 -13.72
N LEU A 84 -1.61 -0.63 -13.31
CA LEU A 84 -2.92 -0.45 -13.95
C LEU A 84 -2.79 0.15 -15.35
N GLU A 85 -1.95 1.16 -15.54
CA GLU A 85 -1.69 1.79 -16.84
C GLU A 85 -1.13 0.78 -17.85
N ARG A 86 -0.16 -0.05 -17.42
CA ARG A 86 0.40 -1.14 -18.24
C ARG A 86 -0.67 -2.15 -18.67
N ASN A 87 -1.68 -2.40 -17.83
CA ASN A 87 -2.78 -3.31 -18.15
C ASN A 87 -3.80 -2.71 -19.12
N GLN A 88 -4.04 -1.39 -19.04
CA GLN A 88 -5.04 -0.67 -19.85
C GLN A 88 -4.55 -0.25 -21.24
N SER A 89 -3.22 -0.22 -21.50
CA SER A 89 -2.64 0.03 -22.83
C SER A 89 -2.06 -1.22 -23.52
N PRO A 90 -2.86 -2.23 -23.92
CA PRO A 90 -2.37 -3.37 -24.70
C PRO A 90 -1.96 -3.01 -26.14
N GLN A 91 -2.36 -1.84 -26.67
CA GLN A 91 -1.99 -1.40 -28.02
C GLN A 91 -0.46 -1.23 -28.23
N ARG A 92 0.32 -1.13 -27.14
CA ARG A 92 1.80 -1.05 -27.22
C ARG A 92 2.53 -2.39 -27.01
N TYR A 93 1.88 -3.48 -26.60
CA TYR A 93 2.63 -4.71 -26.27
C TYR A 93 2.00 -6.06 -26.64
N ASN A 94 0.82 -6.13 -27.26
CA ASN A 94 0.39 -7.18 -28.22
C ASN A 94 -1.14 -7.31 -28.21
N ARG A 95 -1.73 -7.33 -29.42
CA ARG A 95 -3.16 -7.52 -29.75
C ARG A 95 -3.82 -8.83 -29.25
N ALA A 96 -3.19 -9.61 -28.38
CA ALA A 96 -3.53 -11.02 -28.22
C ALA A 96 -4.61 -11.38 -27.18
N LYS A 97 -5.14 -10.45 -26.38
CA LYS A 97 -6.22 -10.77 -25.41
C LYS A 97 -7.24 -9.64 -25.27
N ALA A 98 -7.94 -9.34 -26.35
CA ALA A 98 -9.20 -8.60 -26.27
C ALA A 98 -10.25 -9.50 -25.58
N GLY A 99 -10.68 -9.15 -24.37
CA GLY A 99 -11.91 -9.70 -23.77
C GLY A 99 -11.82 -10.31 -22.38
N THR A 100 -10.66 -10.39 -21.72
CA THR A 100 -10.59 -10.82 -20.32
C THR A 100 -9.96 -9.74 -19.46
N VAL A 101 -10.73 -9.23 -18.48
CA VAL A 101 -10.23 -8.35 -17.42
C VAL A 101 -9.24 -9.16 -16.57
N GLY A 102 -7.98 -9.18 -16.99
CA GLY A 102 -6.93 -9.91 -16.30
C GLY A 102 -6.65 -9.27 -14.94
N ARG A 103 -6.32 -10.10 -13.94
CA ARG A 103 -5.81 -9.60 -12.66
C ARG A 103 -4.49 -8.85 -12.89
N VAL A 104 -4.30 -7.74 -12.21
CA VAL A 104 -3.10 -6.92 -12.23
C VAL A 104 -2.23 -7.30 -11.05
N ALA A 105 -0.96 -7.63 -11.33
CA ALA A 105 0.02 -7.97 -10.33
C ALA A 105 0.78 -6.72 -9.88
N VAL A 106 0.86 -6.51 -8.56
CA VAL A 106 1.66 -5.44 -7.94
C VAL A 106 2.61 -6.08 -6.95
N ARG A 107 3.90 -5.73 -7.04
CA ARG A 107 4.94 -6.19 -6.14
C ARG A 107 5.53 -5.02 -5.37
N HIS A 108 5.25 -4.93 -4.07
CA HIS A 108 5.70 -3.82 -3.23
C HIS A 108 5.84 -4.25 -1.77
N ALA A 109 6.82 -3.70 -1.04
CA ALA A 109 7.08 -4.06 0.36
C ALA A 109 5.91 -3.69 1.28
N SER A 110 5.28 -2.55 1.03
CA SER A 110 4.17 -2.01 1.83
C SER A 110 2.80 -2.66 1.57
N LEU A 111 2.73 -3.77 0.83
CA LEU A 111 1.44 -4.47 0.64
C LEU A 111 0.91 -5.06 1.95
N SER A 112 1.78 -5.32 2.93
CA SER A 112 1.41 -5.84 4.24
C SER A 112 0.54 -4.90 5.07
N VAL A 113 0.60 -3.58 4.83
CA VAL A 113 -0.19 -2.59 5.59
C VAL A 113 -1.57 -2.33 4.99
N LEU A 114 -1.87 -2.89 3.81
CA LEU A 114 -3.16 -2.70 3.15
C LEU A 114 -4.37 -3.13 3.98
N PRO A 115 -4.36 -4.25 4.74
CA PRO A 115 -5.51 -4.61 5.58
C PRO A 115 -5.96 -3.47 6.49
N SER A 116 -5.06 -2.87 7.26
CA SER A 116 -5.42 -1.79 8.19
C SER A 116 -5.94 -0.55 7.46
N ILE A 117 -5.32 -0.18 6.33
CA ILE A 117 -5.75 0.97 5.52
C ILE A 117 -7.15 0.76 4.94
N LEU A 118 -7.45 -0.45 4.45
CA LEU A 118 -8.74 -0.75 3.82
C LEU A 118 -9.87 -0.87 4.85
N ASP A 119 -9.58 -1.38 6.05
CA ASP A 119 -10.56 -1.47 7.13
C ASP A 119 -10.97 -0.07 7.62
N ASP A 120 -9.98 0.80 7.86
CA ASP A 120 -10.20 2.20 8.23
C ASP A 120 -10.99 2.96 7.14
N ALA A 121 -10.61 2.83 5.86
CA ALA A 121 -11.34 3.44 4.76
C ALA A 121 -12.78 2.90 4.64
N ALA A 122 -13.00 1.60 4.88
CA ALA A 122 -14.33 1.02 4.88
C ALA A 122 -15.20 1.56 6.02
N GLN A 123 -14.61 1.75 7.20
CA GLN A 123 -15.31 2.35 8.34
C GLN A 123 -15.71 3.80 8.03
N LYS A 124 -14.80 4.61 7.48
CA LYS A 124 -15.09 5.99 7.06
C LYS A 124 -16.20 6.08 6.01
N LEU A 125 -16.21 5.18 5.03
CA LEU A 125 -17.29 5.10 4.05
C LEU A 125 -18.63 4.76 4.71
N ARG A 126 -18.64 3.88 5.72
CA ARG A 126 -19.85 3.56 6.46
C ARG A 126 -20.36 4.78 7.25
N ASP A 127 -19.45 5.47 7.93
CA ASP A 127 -19.78 6.61 8.80
C ASP A 127 -20.30 7.81 7.99
N THR A 128 -19.89 7.93 6.73
CA THR A 128 -20.36 8.95 5.77
C THR A 128 -21.61 8.54 4.98
N GLY A 129 -22.23 7.40 5.30
CA GLY A 129 -23.47 6.94 4.65
C GLY A 129 -23.27 6.18 3.33
N HIS A 130 -22.05 5.86 2.95
CA HIS A 130 -21.69 5.10 1.75
C HIS A 130 -21.59 3.59 2.04
N ALA A 131 -22.65 3.00 2.60
CA ALA A 131 -22.66 1.62 3.08
C ALA A 131 -22.30 0.59 1.99
N ALA A 132 -22.80 0.75 0.76
CA ALA A 132 -22.50 -0.16 -0.34
C ALA A 132 -21.00 -0.13 -0.72
N GLN A 133 -20.39 1.06 -0.72
CA GLN A 133 -18.96 1.25 -0.97
C GLN A 133 -18.12 0.70 0.18
N ALA A 134 -18.59 0.85 1.42
CA ALA A 134 -17.96 0.27 2.60
C ALA A 134 -17.91 -1.27 2.52
N GLU A 135 -19.01 -1.91 2.13
CA GLU A 135 -19.05 -3.38 1.95
C GLU A 135 -18.15 -3.83 0.78
N ALA A 136 -18.13 -3.07 -0.32
CA ALA A 136 -17.20 -3.35 -1.42
C ALA A 136 -15.73 -3.24 -0.97
N MET A 137 -15.39 -2.24 -0.16
CA MET A 137 -14.06 -2.08 0.41
C MET A 137 -13.70 -3.23 1.36
N ARG A 138 -14.64 -3.65 2.23
CA ARG A 138 -14.45 -4.82 3.12
C ARG A 138 -14.23 -6.11 2.35
N ALA A 139 -14.91 -6.30 1.21
CA ALA A 139 -14.66 -7.45 0.35
C ALA A 139 -13.23 -7.46 -0.20
N VAL A 140 -12.67 -6.30 -0.56
CA VAL A 140 -11.26 -6.17 -0.98
C VAL A 140 -10.33 -6.44 0.20
N PHE A 141 -10.61 -5.87 1.37
CA PHE A 141 -9.88 -6.11 2.62
C PHE A 141 -9.76 -7.62 2.93
N HIS A 142 -10.86 -8.37 2.91
CA HIS A 142 -10.85 -9.80 3.18
C HIS A 142 -10.01 -10.57 2.16
N LYS A 143 -10.07 -10.21 0.87
CA LYS A 143 -9.22 -10.81 -0.17
C LYS A 143 -7.74 -10.55 0.08
N VAL A 144 -7.40 -9.32 0.49
CA VAL A 144 -6.03 -8.93 0.83
C VAL A 144 -5.55 -9.71 2.06
N GLN A 145 -6.35 -9.81 3.11
CA GLN A 145 -6.02 -10.57 4.31
C GLN A 145 -5.77 -12.06 4.01
N LEU A 146 -6.67 -12.70 3.28
CA LEU A 146 -6.51 -14.11 2.89
C LEU A 146 -5.24 -14.33 2.08
N TRP A 147 -4.96 -13.41 1.15
CA TRP A 147 -3.78 -13.48 0.32
C TRP A 147 -2.49 -13.36 1.15
N ILE A 148 -2.44 -12.45 2.14
CA ILE A 148 -1.30 -12.28 3.04
C ILE A 148 -1.15 -13.50 3.96
N GLY A 149 -2.25 -13.96 4.57
CA GLY A 149 -2.27 -15.12 5.48
C GLY A 149 -1.91 -16.44 4.81
N SER A 150 -2.14 -16.60 3.50
CA SER A 150 -1.74 -17.80 2.75
C SER A 150 -0.24 -17.89 2.41
N ARG A 151 0.56 -16.86 2.75
CA ARG A 151 2.00 -16.80 2.46
C ARG A 151 2.89 -16.70 3.71
N GLY A 152 2.31 -16.65 4.90
CA GLY A 152 3.01 -16.73 6.19
C GLY A 152 3.06 -18.16 6.67
#